data_AF-A0A023EEE9-F1
#
_entry.id   AF-A0A023EEE9-F1
#
_cell.length_a   1.000
_cell.length_b   1.000
_cell.length_c   1.000
_cell.angle_alpha   90.00
_cell.angle_beta   90.00
_cell.angle_gamma   90.00
#
_symmetry.space_group_name_H-M   'P 1'
#
loop_
_entity.id
_entity.type
_entity.pdbx_description
1 polymer ?
#
loop_
_entity_poly.entity_id
_entity_poly.type
_entity_poly.pdbx_seq_one_letter_code
_entity_poly.pdbx_strand_id
1 'polypeptide(L)'
;MCRMCRMKCRVVKFDFQCRRYYHDYCRDSSYSKPNLICFFNPVLHSTAGFGGFDTWSETIQATAAANCPIVVTSYTALDCPLDLVRFQKEAKRPLQIMAEPQFNPYGSKRPDRNFITDDVAPLIFKNYHYCVLK
;
A
#
# COMPACT_ATOMS: atom_id res chain seq x y z
N MET A 1 1.98 21.69 -2.43
CA MET A 1 1.08 21.75 -3.61
C MET A 1 1.76 22.58 -4.71
N CYS A 2 1.78 22.12 -5.96
CA CYS A 2 2.46 22.83 -7.06
C CYS A 2 1.74 24.14 -7.45
N ARG A 3 2.42 25.03 -8.20
CA ARG A 3 1.88 26.33 -8.64
C ARG A 3 0.54 26.20 -9.38
N MET A 4 0.45 25.24 -10.29
CA MET A 4 -0.77 25.01 -11.08
C MET A 4 -1.98 24.65 -10.22
N CYS A 5 -1.81 23.77 -9.21
CA CYS A 5 -2.89 23.41 -8.30
C CYS A 5 -3.37 24.61 -7.49
N ARG A 6 -2.46 25.50 -7.05
CA ARG A 6 -2.81 26.73 -6.33
C ARG A 6 -3.63 27.69 -7.21
N MET A 7 -3.20 27.92 -8.46
CA MET A 7 -3.92 28.81 -9.39
C MET A 7 -5.32 28.27 -9.74
N LYS A 8 -5.50 26.93 -9.76
CA LYS A 8 -6.80 26.28 -9.97
C LYS A 8 -7.61 26.11 -8.68
N CYS A 9 -7.22 26.75 -7.58
CA CYS A 9 -7.87 26.67 -6.27
C CYS A 9 -8.14 25.22 -5.81
N ARG A 10 -7.26 24.28 -6.15
CA ARG A 10 -7.39 22.89 -5.71
C ARG A 10 -7.05 22.81 -4.23
N VAL A 11 -7.80 22.01 -3.50
CA VAL A 11 -7.58 21.73 -2.08
C VAL A 11 -7.30 20.25 -1.87
N VAL A 12 -6.47 19.95 -0.88
CA VAL A 12 -6.30 18.59 -0.37
C VAL A 12 -7.14 18.50 0.89
N LYS A 13 -8.13 17.61 0.90
CA LYS A 13 -8.91 17.29 2.08
C LYS A 13 -8.35 16.01 2.67
N PHE A 14 -8.10 16.03 3.97
CA PHE A 14 -7.68 14.85 4.71
C PHE A 14 -8.85 14.38 5.55
N ASP A 15 -9.13 13.10 5.46
CA ASP A 15 -10.06 12.40 6.33
C ASP A 15 -9.29 11.24 6.96
N PHE A 16 -9.22 11.24 8.28
CA PHE A 16 -8.37 10.32 9.02
C PHE A 16 -9.23 9.34 9.82
N GLN A 17 -9.22 8.09 9.37
CA GLN A 17 -9.96 6.99 9.97
C GLN A 17 -9.11 6.36 11.09
N CYS A 18 -9.08 7.01 12.27
CA CYS A 18 -8.28 6.57 13.42
C CYS A 18 -8.86 5.33 14.13
N ARG A 19 -7.99 4.54 14.78
CA ARG A 19 -8.31 3.37 15.65
C ARG A 19 -9.23 2.32 15.02
N ARG A 20 -9.18 2.19 13.69
CA ARG A 20 -9.96 1.21 12.94
C ARG A 20 -9.13 0.68 11.78
N TYR A 21 -9.35 -0.58 11.41
CA TYR A 21 -8.76 -1.11 10.20
C TYR A 21 -9.60 -0.71 8.98
N TYR A 22 -9.01 -0.82 7.80
CA TYR A 22 -9.71 -0.51 6.55
C TYR A 22 -10.92 -1.42 6.32
N HIS A 23 -10.83 -2.71 6.69
CA HIS A 23 -11.94 -3.66 6.56
C HIS A 23 -13.13 -3.33 7.48
N ASP A 24 -12.89 -2.68 8.61
CA ASP A 24 -13.97 -2.15 9.48
C ASP A 24 -14.58 -0.90 8.85
N TYR A 25 -13.75 0.02 8.36
CA TYR A 25 -14.20 1.24 7.70
C TYR A 25 -15.11 0.96 6.51
N CYS A 26 -14.81 -0.06 5.69
CA CYS A 26 -15.63 -0.46 4.55
C CYS A 26 -17.07 -0.89 4.91
N ARG A 27 -17.32 -1.28 6.17
CA ARG A 27 -18.63 -1.74 6.65
C ARG A 27 -19.40 -0.61 7.36
N ASP A 28 -18.76 0.53 7.61
CA ASP A 28 -19.34 1.67 8.30
C ASP A 28 -20.25 2.49 7.37
N SER A 29 -21.32 3.08 7.93
CA SER A 29 -22.22 3.98 7.20
C SER A 29 -21.53 5.23 6.62
N SER A 30 -20.40 5.63 7.19
CA SER A 30 -19.59 6.76 6.75
C SER A 30 -18.61 6.40 5.62
N TYR A 31 -18.58 5.15 5.17
CA TYR A 31 -17.67 4.69 4.13
C TYR A 31 -17.85 5.47 2.82
N SER A 32 -16.77 6.12 2.39
CA SER A 32 -16.66 6.71 1.06
C SER A 32 -15.80 5.82 0.17
N LYS A 33 -16.41 5.27 -0.89
CA LYS A 33 -15.71 4.39 -1.84
C LYS A 33 -14.58 5.16 -2.55
N PRO A 34 -13.32 4.67 -2.48
CA PRO A 34 -12.20 5.33 -3.14
C PRO A 34 -12.15 5.04 -4.64
N ASN A 35 -11.49 5.91 -5.39
CA ASN A 35 -11.13 5.67 -6.80
C ASN A 35 -9.76 4.99 -6.95
N LEU A 36 -8.97 4.93 -5.87
CA LEU A 36 -7.63 4.35 -5.79
C LEU A 36 -7.36 3.96 -4.33
N ILE A 37 -6.84 2.76 -4.09
CA ILE A 37 -6.34 2.38 -2.76
C ILE A 37 -4.81 2.25 -2.83
N CYS A 38 -4.12 2.85 -1.86
CA CYS A 38 -2.66 2.84 -1.80
C CYS A 38 -2.19 2.19 -0.49
N PHE A 39 -1.45 1.09 -0.62
CA PHE A 39 -0.72 0.49 0.48
C PHE A 39 0.69 1.08 0.50
N PHE A 40 0.93 1.95 1.48
CA PHE A 40 2.20 2.65 1.62
C PHE A 40 3.19 1.84 2.45
N ASN A 41 4.18 1.23 1.80
CA ASN A 41 5.22 0.43 2.45
C ASN A 41 4.67 -0.59 3.49
N PRO A 42 3.68 -1.44 3.12
CA PRO A 42 2.91 -2.22 4.09
C PRO A 42 3.65 -3.43 4.65
N VAL A 43 4.60 -4.01 3.89
CA VAL A 43 5.29 -5.27 4.23
C VAL A 43 4.28 -6.40 4.51
N LEU A 44 3.34 -6.59 3.58
CA LEU A 44 2.20 -7.53 3.70
C LEU A 44 2.66 -8.99 3.89
N HIS A 45 3.83 -9.33 3.37
CA HIS A 45 4.39 -10.67 3.51
C HIS A 45 4.86 -11.00 4.94
N SER A 46 5.02 -10.00 5.81
CA SER A 46 5.29 -10.22 7.23
C SER A 46 4.02 -10.63 7.98
N THR A 47 4.06 -11.77 8.64
CA THR A 47 2.96 -12.25 9.49
C THR A 47 3.02 -11.69 10.92
N ALA A 48 4.11 -11.00 11.27
CA ALA A 48 4.24 -10.26 12.52
C ALA A 48 3.51 -8.90 12.39
N GLY A 49 2.19 -8.94 12.35
CA GLY A 49 1.35 -7.75 12.29
C GLY A 49 1.34 -6.96 13.62
N PHE A 50 0.49 -5.93 13.69
CA PHE A 50 0.33 -5.14 14.90
C PHE A 50 -0.18 -6.01 16.06
N GLY A 51 0.52 -6.01 17.19
CA GLY A 51 0.17 -6.84 18.35
C GLY A 51 0.42 -8.34 18.15
N GLY A 52 1.15 -8.75 17.12
CA GLY A 52 1.45 -10.16 16.83
C GLY A 52 0.36 -10.91 16.06
N PHE A 53 -0.68 -10.21 15.59
CA PHE A 53 -1.77 -10.79 14.82
C PHE A 53 -1.74 -10.29 13.37
N ASP A 54 -1.96 -11.20 12.43
CA ASP A 54 -2.09 -10.85 11.01
C ASP A 54 -3.52 -10.37 10.70
N THR A 55 -3.67 -9.07 10.53
CA THR A 55 -4.93 -8.41 10.14
C THR A 55 -4.98 -8.05 8.65
N TRP A 56 -3.98 -8.45 7.88
CA TRP A 56 -3.88 -8.08 6.46
C TRP A 56 -4.84 -8.87 5.59
N SER A 57 -5.13 -10.14 5.91
CA SER A 57 -6.05 -10.96 5.11
C SER A 57 -7.41 -10.28 4.92
N GLU A 58 -8.05 -9.81 6.01
CA GLU A 58 -9.33 -9.10 5.92
C GLU A 58 -9.22 -7.77 5.16
N THR A 59 -8.12 -7.03 5.38
CA THR A 59 -7.86 -5.76 4.70
C THR A 59 -7.69 -5.94 3.19
N ILE A 60 -6.97 -6.98 2.77
CA ILE A 60 -6.75 -7.32 1.37
C ILE A 60 -8.08 -7.72 0.72
N GLN A 61 -8.88 -8.55 1.40
CA GLN A 61 -10.19 -8.97 0.91
C GLN A 61 -11.14 -7.77 0.73
N ALA A 62 -11.22 -6.88 1.72
CA ALA A 62 -12.03 -5.66 1.65
C ALA A 62 -11.57 -4.73 0.51
N THR A 63 -10.26 -4.62 0.30
CA THR A 63 -9.68 -3.85 -0.80
C THR A 63 -10.03 -4.47 -2.16
N ALA A 64 -9.83 -5.77 -2.32
CA ALA A 64 -10.17 -6.47 -3.55
C ALA A 64 -11.65 -6.34 -3.90
N ALA A 65 -12.54 -6.38 -2.90
CA ALA A 65 -13.98 -6.19 -3.06
C ALA A 65 -14.37 -4.75 -3.48
N ALA A 66 -13.57 -3.73 -3.14
CA ALA A 66 -13.83 -2.35 -3.54
C ALA A 66 -13.77 -2.14 -5.07
N ASN A 67 -13.09 -3.05 -5.80
CA ASN A 67 -12.99 -3.04 -7.26
C ASN A 67 -12.51 -1.68 -7.82
N CYS A 68 -11.48 -1.13 -7.21
CA CYS A 68 -10.74 0.04 -7.69
C CYS A 68 -9.27 -0.33 -7.91
N PRO A 69 -8.50 0.44 -8.70
CA PRO A 69 -7.07 0.25 -8.79
C PRO A 69 -6.39 0.27 -7.42
N ILE A 70 -5.41 -0.60 -7.24
CA ILE A 70 -4.65 -0.77 -6.01
C ILE A 70 -3.18 -0.52 -6.34
N VAL A 71 -2.53 0.34 -5.57
CA VAL A 71 -1.08 0.55 -5.62
C VAL A 71 -0.48 -0.03 -4.36
N VAL A 72 0.52 -0.89 -4.50
CA VAL A 72 1.30 -1.38 -3.37
C VAL A 72 2.72 -0.87 -3.56
N THR A 73 3.27 -0.25 -2.52
CA THR A 73 4.61 0.36 -2.56
C THR A 73 5.50 -0.32 -1.53
N SER A 74 6.80 -0.40 -1.80
CA SER A 74 7.70 -1.27 -1.03
C SER A 74 9.08 -0.63 -0.85
N TYR A 75 9.84 -1.12 0.14
CA TYR A 75 11.16 -0.59 0.47
C TYR A 75 12.25 -1.11 -0.45
N THR A 76 12.17 -2.39 -0.82
CA THR A 76 13.18 -3.08 -1.60
C THR A 76 12.56 -3.77 -2.83
N ALA A 77 13.43 -4.20 -3.75
CA ALA A 77 13.05 -5.04 -4.88
C ALA A 77 12.61 -6.46 -4.43
N LEU A 78 12.96 -6.86 -3.20
CA LEU A 78 12.57 -8.15 -2.63
C LEU A 78 11.16 -8.10 -2.03
N ASP A 79 10.81 -7.02 -1.33
CA ASP A 79 9.52 -6.89 -0.66
C ASP A 79 8.36 -6.83 -1.65
N CYS A 80 8.52 -6.11 -2.76
CA CYS A 80 7.42 -5.82 -3.68
C CYS A 80 6.83 -7.08 -4.34
N PRO A 81 7.62 -8.04 -4.84
CA PRO A 81 7.10 -9.32 -5.31
C PRO A 81 6.43 -10.16 -4.20
N LEU A 82 6.98 -10.16 -2.98
CA LEU A 82 6.41 -10.91 -1.87
C LEU A 82 5.04 -10.34 -1.43
N ASP A 83 4.93 -9.01 -1.37
CA ASP A 83 3.68 -8.31 -1.10
C ASP A 83 2.64 -8.60 -2.18
N LEU A 84 3.04 -8.62 -3.46
CA LEU A 84 2.16 -9.00 -4.58
C LEU A 84 1.62 -10.43 -4.43
N VAL A 85 2.49 -11.40 -4.14
CA VAL A 85 2.10 -12.81 -3.93
C VAL A 85 1.11 -12.92 -2.77
N ARG A 86 1.38 -12.24 -1.65
CA ARG A 86 0.45 -12.20 -0.51
C ARG A 86 -0.90 -11.62 -0.92
N PHE A 87 -0.90 -10.53 -1.68
CA PHE A 87 -2.10 -9.86 -2.13
C PHE A 87 -2.97 -10.77 -3.01
N GLN A 88 -2.37 -11.41 -4.01
CA GLN A 88 -3.07 -12.32 -4.92
C GLN A 88 -3.65 -13.53 -4.19
N LYS A 89 -2.92 -14.09 -3.22
CA LYS A 89 -3.39 -15.21 -2.40
C LYS A 89 -4.63 -14.86 -1.59
N GLU A 90 -4.68 -13.68 -0.98
CA GLU A 90 -5.72 -13.30 -0.03
C GLU A 90 -6.94 -12.62 -0.68
N ALA A 91 -6.82 -12.09 -1.91
CA ALA A 91 -7.85 -11.28 -2.57
C ALA A 91 -9.20 -12.00 -2.83
N LYS A 92 -9.27 -13.34 -2.69
CA LYS A 92 -10.45 -14.19 -2.97
C LYS A 92 -11.05 -14.05 -4.38
N ARG A 93 -10.40 -13.28 -5.26
CA ARG A 93 -10.70 -13.15 -6.69
C ARG A 93 -9.40 -12.94 -7.47
N PRO A 94 -9.36 -13.27 -8.77
CA PRO A 94 -8.26 -12.87 -9.63
C PRO A 94 -8.13 -11.34 -9.67
N LEU A 95 -6.89 -10.87 -9.55
CA LEU A 95 -6.52 -9.48 -9.75
C LEU A 95 -5.68 -9.38 -11.04
N GLN A 96 -6.02 -8.44 -11.90
CA GLN A 96 -5.21 -8.09 -13.05
C GLN A 96 -4.00 -7.31 -12.58
N ILE A 97 -2.80 -7.74 -12.98
CA ILE A 97 -1.58 -6.95 -12.79
C ILE A 97 -1.53 -5.89 -13.89
N MET A 98 -1.67 -4.62 -13.50
CA MET A 98 -1.55 -3.48 -14.42
C MET A 98 -0.11 -2.99 -14.54
N ALA A 99 0.68 -3.18 -13.48
CA ALA A 99 2.11 -2.90 -13.46
C ALA A 99 2.81 -3.92 -12.57
N GLU A 100 3.73 -4.68 -13.17
CA GLU A 100 4.59 -5.61 -12.44
C GLU A 100 5.48 -4.87 -11.42
N PRO A 101 5.96 -5.56 -10.37
CA PRO A 101 6.91 -5.02 -9.42
C PRO A 101 8.10 -4.34 -10.12
N GLN A 102 8.25 -3.05 -9.90
CA GLN A 102 9.29 -2.25 -10.55
C GLN A 102 9.71 -1.05 -9.69
N PHE A 103 10.77 -0.37 -10.13
CA PHE A 103 11.26 0.85 -9.49
C PHE A 103 10.21 1.96 -9.55
N ASN A 104 10.00 2.68 -8.45
CA ASN A 104 9.11 3.83 -8.43
C ASN A 104 9.87 5.13 -8.76
N PRO A 105 9.60 5.78 -9.91
CA PRO A 105 10.25 7.05 -10.27
C PRO A 105 9.93 8.20 -9.30
N TYR A 106 8.91 8.03 -8.44
CA TYR A 106 8.50 8.98 -7.41
C TYR A 106 8.89 8.54 -5.99
N GLY A 107 9.79 7.55 -5.87
CA GLY A 107 10.29 7.07 -4.59
C GLY A 107 11.14 8.07 -3.82
N SER A 108 11.30 7.83 -2.52
CA SER A 108 12.18 8.63 -1.67
C SER A 108 13.63 8.51 -2.16
N LYS A 109 14.34 9.65 -2.21
CA LYS A 109 15.81 9.68 -2.39
C LYS A 109 16.57 9.65 -1.06
N ARG A 110 15.86 9.81 0.05
CA ARG A 110 16.45 9.76 1.39
C ARG A 110 16.53 8.31 1.85
N PRO A 111 17.73 7.78 2.15
CA PRO A 111 17.89 6.46 2.73
C PRO A 111 17.53 6.48 4.22
N ASP A 112 16.96 5.38 4.70
CA ASP A 112 16.85 5.02 6.10
C ASP A 112 17.68 3.75 6.33
N ARG A 113 18.22 3.57 7.55
CA ARG A 113 18.92 2.32 7.89
C ARG A 113 17.93 1.17 7.93
N ASN A 114 18.31 0.05 7.35
CA ASN A 114 17.60 -1.21 7.56
C ASN A 114 18.07 -1.84 8.86
N PHE A 115 17.14 -2.23 9.73
CA PHE A 115 17.42 -2.92 10.98
C PHE A 115 16.92 -4.36 10.98
N ILE A 116 16.29 -4.80 9.89
CA ILE A 116 15.64 -6.12 9.78
C ILE A 116 16.50 -7.05 8.92
N THR A 117 16.96 -6.56 7.78
CA THR A 117 17.78 -7.30 6.81
C THR A 117 19.00 -6.48 6.42
N ASP A 118 19.74 -5.99 7.42
CA ASP A 118 20.89 -5.10 7.25
C ASP A 118 22.07 -5.79 6.55
N ASP A 119 22.18 -7.11 6.70
CA ASP A 119 23.10 -8.01 6.01
C ASP A 119 22.81 -8.11 4.49
N VAL A 120 21.55 -8.01 4.08
CA VAL A 120 21.13 -8.10 2.67
C VAL A 120 21.03 -6.72 2.01
N ALA A 121 20.38 -5.77 2.69
CA ALA A 121 20.09 -4.44 2.19
C ALA A 121 20.28 -3.43 3.32
N PRO A 122 21.49 -2.89 3.55
CA PRO A 122 21.78 -2.04 4.71
C PRO A 122 21.01 -0.72 4.71
N LEU A 123 20.50 -0.30 3.54
CA LEU A 123 19.70 0.91 3.36
C LEU A 123 18.37 0.55 2.69
N ILE A 124 17.30 1.16 3.19
CA ILE A 124 15.96 1.11 2.62
C ILE A 124 15.50 2.51 2.23
N PHE A 125 14.61 2.58 1.25
CA PHE A 125 14.01 3.84 0.80
C PHE A 125 12.49 3.69 0.83
N LYS A 126 11.78 4.70 1.35
CA LYS A 126 10.32 4.70 1.32
C LYS A 126 9.81 4.82 -0.12
N ASN A 127 8.72 4.13 -0.43
CA ASN A 127 8.07 4.17 -1.73
C ASN A 127 9.02 3.85 -2.90
N TYR A 128 10.01 2.97 -2.70
CA TYR A 128 11.12 2.79 -3.65
C TYR A 128 10.77 1.87 -4.82
N HIS A 129 9.92 0.88 -4.55
CA HIS A 129 9.35 -0.01 -5.56
C HIS A 129 7.82 0.05 -5.48
N TYR A 130 7.15 -0.35 -6.56
CA TYR A 130 5.70 -0.45 -6.59
C TYR A 130 5.20 -1.52 -7.57
N CYS A 131 3.96 -1.96 -7.35
CA CYS A 131 3.15 -2.67 -8.33
C CYS A 131 1.72 -2.09 -8.35
N VAL A 132 0.96 -2.37 -9.41
CA VAL A 132 -0.43 -1.91 -9.57
C VAL A 132 -1.33 -3.06 -9.95
N LEU A 133 -2.47 -3.19 -9.25
CA LEU A 133 -3.45 -4.26 -9.39
C LEU A 133 -4.85 -3.71 -9.65
N LYS A 134 -5.72 -4.52 -10.24
CA LYS A 134 -7.15 -4.22 -10.40
C LYS A 134 -8.03 -5.47 -10.31
#